data_AF-A0A2S5R0Y4-F1
#
_entry.id   AF-A0A2S5R0Y4-F1
#
_cell.length_a   1.000
_cell.length_b   1.000
_cell.length_c   1.000
_cell.angle_alpha   90.00
_cell.angle_beta   90.00
_cell.angle_gamma   90.00
#
_symmetry.space_group_name_H-M   'P 1'
#
loop_
_entity.id
_entity.type
_entity.pdbx_description
1 polymer ?
#
loop_
_entity_poly.entity_id
_entity_poly.type
_entity_poly.pdbx_seq_one_letter_code
_entity_poly.pdbx_strand_id
1 'polypeptide(L)'
;MAHSWQTLSPHEIATFFRSIHQKTDGTEYLCQNFHGLRALLLVLVWSGRPFAEVASMGCFKSTKYWHLNSPFSIAWLKDEKLLGVKVYGPEYKSNTVNKLMSFGEHKNTPYLAVGFLYLKLPPIATKHIQKWADLISTKKMFIEDESNLLEAVELLIYELSQLEHSDIRLSLGRLQRLMSTALKAVGASLADILLITNRAITHAETSLRYYQTQPSQLAAFHSHACEWITSFTTGNISKKVLEKDKNTWDIANQNNCIIGAKFRMNPELLILIVKDLRQKLNKSRYAFENASMDQKRTALIDYHNHFTLYTVSFLQFVSGYRAVTDPLSNLNLIDFQTSIMCLSDKDDQTYSQSRIIMLPSEFIEQLVAYVTHLEALKSLNLNAELVETIKSILDKSKENRKVGVLFFLNEDAHPEAVSPKTIRNFTHHNLPSNIQRHYLRTELQKLGVDPEFISYFMGHWDIGEEPHQRYSTVSPLSICKVLSPAIATLVKKAGWSVQWGLRG
;
A
#
# COMPACT_ATOMS: atom_id res chain seq x y z
N MET A 1 9.93 13.26 -21.33
CA MET A 1 8.61 12.88 -20.78
C MET A 1 7.65 12.83 -21.95
N ALA A 2 7.19 11.64 -22.35
CA ALA A 2 6.11 11.54 -23.31
C ALA A 2 4.85 12.09 -22.63
N HIS A 3 4.25 13.15 -23.18
CA HIS A 3 2.95 13.61 -22.70
C HIS A 3 1.93 12.51 -22.98
N SER A 4 1.50 11.83 -21.93
CA SER A 4 0.34 10.94 -22.02
C SER A 4 -0.84 11.79 -22.47
N TRP A 5 -1.50 11.36 -23.55
CA TRP A 5 -2.75 11.96 -24.07
C TRP A 5 -3.82 12.14 -22.99
N GLN A 6 -3.70 11.41 -21.87
CA GLN A 6 -4.67 11.42 -20.77
C GLN A 6 -4.37 12.45 -19.68
N THR A 7 -3.17 13.03 -19.62
CA THR A 7 -2.70 13.99 -18.60
C THR A 7 -2.55 15.39 -19.19
N LEU A 8 -2.78 16.44 -18.39
CA LEU A 8 -2.53 17.82 -18.81
C LEU A 8 -1.04 18.13 -18.79
N SER A 9 -0.55 18.82 -19.82
CA SER A 9 0.80 19.39 -19.84
C SER A 9 0.90 20.62 -18.92
N PRO A 10 2.12 21.02 -18.49
CA PRO A 10 2.33 22.25 -17.74
C PRO A 10 1.71 23.49 -18.38
N HIS A 11 1.80 23.61 -19.71
CA HIS A 11 1.20 24.70 -20.47
C HIS A 11 -0.33 24.68 -20.37
N GLU A 12 -0.97 23.53 -20.60
CA GLU A 12 -2.43 23.39 -20.48
C GLU A 12 -2.93 23.68 -19.06
N ILE A 13 -2.18 23.28 -18.02
CA ILE A 13 -2.50 23.59 -16.61
C ILE A 13 -2.47 25.11 -16.41
N ALA A 14 -1.39 25.77 -16.83
CA ALA A 14 -1.23 27.20 -16.67
C ALA A 14 -2.32 28.00 -17.40
N THR A 15 -2.60 27.63 -18.66
CA THR A 15 -3.64 28.27 -19.48
C THR A 15 -5.02 28.04 -18.89
N PHE A 16 -5.37 26.82 -18.45
CA PHE A 16 -6.66 26.57 -17.80
C PHE A 16 -6.89 27.48 -16.58
N PHE A 17 -5.92 27.52 -15.65
CA PHE A 17 -6.06 28.33 -14.43
C PHE A 17 -6.08 29.83 -14.73
N ARG A 18 -5.29 30.29 -15.69
CA ARG A 18 -5.34 31.70 -16.13
C ARG A 18 -6.73 32.03 -16.69
N SER A 19 -7.21 31.24 -17.65
CA SER A 19 -8.50 31.46 -18.30
C SER A 19 -9.68 31.42 -17.32
N ILE A 20 -9.73 30.43 -16.42
CA ILE A 20 -10.85 30.30 -15.47
C ILE A 20 -10.84 31.38 -14.37
N HIS A 21 -9.66 31.93 -14.02
CA HIS A 21 -9.53 33.00 -13.03
C HIS A 21 -9.76 34.39 -13.63
N GLN A 22 -9.31 34.63 -14.87
CA GLN A 22 -9.41 35.93 -15.53
C GLN A 22 -10.73 36.14 -16.25
N LYS A 23 -11.42 35.08 -16.70
CA LYS A 23 -12.73 35.20 -17.34
C LYS A 23 -13.70 35.89 -16.38
N THR A 24 -14.11 37.10 -16.78
CA THR A 24 -15.20 37.86 -16.17
C THR A 24 -16.51 37.48 -16.88
N ASP A 25 -17.64 37.82 -16.26
CA ASP A 25 -18.97 37.36 -16.67
C ASP A 25 -19.20 37.36 -18.19
N GLY A 26 -19.68 36.23 -18.70
CA GLY A 26 -20.09 35.99 -20.07
C GLY A 26 -21.03 34.79 -20.10
N THR A 27 -22.04 34.85 -20.99
CA THR A 27 -23.12 33.90 -21.30
C THR A 27 -23.77 33.18 -20.10
N GLU A 28 -25.10 33.29 -19.94
CA GLU A 28 -25.83 32.37 -19.08
C GLU A 28 -25.68 30.95 -19.64
N TYR A 29 -25.15 30.03 -18.83
CA TYR A 29 -24.94 28.64 -19.23
C TYR A 29 -26.14 27.83 -18.78
N LEU A 30 -27.14 27.65 -19.67
CA LEU A 30 -28.30 26.74 -19.55
C LEU A 30 -29.02 26.71 -18.17
N CYS A 31 -28.38 26.13 -17.16
CA CYS A 31 -28.91 25.89 -15.82
C CYS A 31 -28.19 26.65 -14.70
N GLN A 32 -27.00 27.22 -14.92
CA GLN A 32 -26.21 27.84 -13.84
C GLN A 32 -25.41 29.05 -14.33
N ASN A 33 -25.21 30.05 -13.46
CA ASN A 33 -24.37 31.18 -13.82
C ASN A 33 -22.88 30.81 -13.85
N PHE A 34 -22.07 31.64 -14.54
CA PHE A 34 -20.63 31.42 -14.68
C PHE A 34 -19.91 31.26 -13.31
N HIS A 35 -20.34 31.99 -12.28
CA HIS A 35 -19.72 31.90 -10.96
C HIS A 35 -19.91 30.52 -10.30
N GLY A 36 -21.10 29.94 -10.43
CA GLY A 36 -21.40 28.58 -9.97
C GLY A 36 -20.59 27.54 -10.72
N LEU A 37 -20.57 27.59 -12.06
CA LEU A 37 -19.78 26.65 -12.87
C LEU A 37 -18.27 26.77 -12.62
N ARG A 38 -17.77 28.00 -12.41
CA ARG A 38 -16.38 28.21 -12.02
C ARG A 38 -16.08 27.58 -10.66
N ALA A 39 -16.95 27.75 -9.67
CA ALA A 39 -16.76 27.13 -8.37
C ALA A 39 -16.77 25.58 -8.49
N LEU A 40 -17.68 25.02 -9.28
CA LEU A 40 -17.78 23.59 -9.56
C LEU A 40 -16.47 23.06 -10.17
N LEU A 41 -15.99 23.67 -11.26
CA LEU A 41 -14.74 23.27 -11.93
C LEU A 41 -13.53 23.38 -11.01
N LEU A 42 -13.44 24.43 -10.19
CA LEU A 42 -12.35 24.59 -9.24
C LEU A 42 -12.40 23.49 -8.17
N VAL A 43 -13.57 23.18 -7.59
CA VAL A 43 -13.69 22.07 -6.64
C VAL A 43 -13.34 20.73 -7.31
N LEU A 44 -13.79 20.50 -8.54
CA LEU A 44 -13.48 19.29 -9.31
C LEU A 44 -11.97 19.10 -9.47
N VAL A 45 -11.27 20.13 -9.95
CA VAL A 45 -9.84 20.06 -10.23
C VAL A 45 -9.02 19.95 -8.94
N TRP A 46 -9.36 20.72 -7.90
CA TRP A 46 -8.61 20.73 -6.64
C TRP A 46 -8.94 19.55 -5.72
N SER A 47 -10.06 18.84 -5.93
CA SER A 47 -10.37 17.62 -5.17
C SER A 47 -9.95 16.35 -5.89
N GLY A 48 -9.99 16.35 -7.23
CA GLY A 48 -9.86 15.14 -8.05
C GLY A 48 -11.05 14.18 -7.94
N ARG A 49 -12.14 14.59 -7.26
CA ARG A 49 -13.31 13.74 -7.01
C ARG A 49 -14.13 13.52 -8.28
N PRO A 50 -14.92 12.43 -8.37
CA PRO A 50 -15.89 12.25 -9.44
C PRO A 50 -16.81 13.44 -9.61
N PHE A 51 -17.13 13.80 -10.85
CA PHE A 51 -18.06 14.89 -11.16
C PHE A 51 -19.38 14.77 -10.39
N ALA A 52 -20.00 13.58 -10.35
CA ALA A 52 -21.24 13.32 -9.61
C ALA A 52 -21.16 13.70 -8.12
N GLU A 53 -20.02 13.42 -7.46
CA GLU A 53 -19.81 13.81 -6.05
C GLU A 53 -19.73 15.34 -5.90
N VAL A 54 -19.03 16.01 -6.82
CA VAL A 54 -18.88 17.48 -6.80
C VAL A 54 -20.19 18.19 -7.15
N ALA A 55 -20.93 17.70 -8.15
CA ALA A 55 -22.22 18.24 -8.56
C ALA A 55 -23.27 18.09 -7.45
N SER A 56 -23.19 17.02 -6.66
CA SER A 56 -24.08 16.79 -5.52
C SER A 56 -23.56 17.36 -4.20
N MET A 57 -22.44 18.10 -4.19
CA MET A 57 -21.75 18.47 -2.95
C MET A 57 -22.57 19.34 -1.99
N GLY A 58 -22.24 19.23 -0.71
CA GLY A 58 -22.87 20.04 0.33
C GLY A 58 -22.21 21.41 0.55
N CYS A 59 -22.95 22.33 1.16
CA CYS A 59 -22.44 23.61 1.64
C CYS A 59 -22.90 23.82 3.09
N PHE A 60 -21.95 23.93 4.01
CA PHE A 60 -22.21 24.00 5.45
C PHE A 60 -21.53 25.20 6.08
N LYS A 61 -22.11 25.68 7.18
CA LYS A 61 -21.56 26.81 7.93
C LYS A 61 -20.14 26.51 8.43
N SER A 62 -19.94 25.35 9.06
CA SER A 62 -18.64 24.98 9.63
C SER A 62 -18.47 23.47 9.76
N THR A 63 -17.26 23.03 10.13
CA THR A 63 -16.95 21.60 10.39
C THR A 63 -17.92 20.94 11.38
N LYS A 64 -18.50 21.73 12.30
CA LYS A 64 -19.46 21.28 13.32
C LYS A 64 -20.81 20.83 12.76
N TYR A 65 -21.15 21.16 11.53
CA TYR A 65 -22.46 20.85 10.93
C TYR A 65 -22.41 19.74 9.87
N TRP A 66 -21.21 19.28 9.51
CA TRP A 66 -21.01 18.23 8.52
C TRP A 66 -20.53 16.94 9.19
N HIS A 67 -21.43 15.98 9.32
CA HIS A 67 -21.24 14.74 10.09
C HIS A 67 -21.20 13.49 9.20
N LEU A 68 -20.81 12.34 9.76
CA LEU A 68 -20.65 11.08 9.01
C LEU A 68 -21.95 10.65 8.32
N ASN A 69 -23.09 10.88 8.95
CA ASN A 69 -24.42 10.54 8.42
C ASN A 69 -24.91 11.50 7.33
N SER A 70 -24.15 12.56 7.02
CA SER A 70 -24.48 13.46 5.91
C SER A 70 -24.54 12.68 4.59
N PRO A 71 -25.51 12.92 3.69
CA PRO A 71 -25.54 12.26 2.38
C PRO A 71 -24.42 12.75 1.46
N PHE A 72 -23.81 13.90 1.76
CA PHE A 72 -22.77 14.52 0.93
C PHE A 72 -21.40 13.90 1.24
N SER A 73 -20.73 13.36 0.22
CA SER A 73 -19.36 12.84 0.31
C SER A 73 -18.31 13.96 0.31
N ILE A 74 -18.67 15.13 -0.19
CA ILE A 74 -17.85 16.33 -0.25
C ILE A 74 -18.67 17.55 0.15
N ALA A 75 -18.03 18.50 0.82
CA ALA A 75 -18.68 19.70 1.34
C ALA A 75 -17.76 20.91 1.37
N TRP A 76 -18.29 22.09 1.10
CA TRP A 76 -17.63 23.35 1.42
C TRP A 76 -18.02 23.82 2.82
N LEU A 77 -17.03 24.25 3.60
CA LEU A 77 -17.18 24.70 4.98
C LEU A 77 -16.85 26.20 5.05
N LYS A 78 -17.89 27.04 5.19
CA LYS A 78 -17.79 28.50 4.96
C LYS A 78 -16.90 29.21 5.99
N ASP A 79 -17.09 28.94 7.28
CA ASP A 79 -16.39 29.64 8.36
C ASP A 79 -14.88 29.36 8.30
N GLU A 80 -14.49 28.10 8.10
CA GLU A 80 -13.09 27.70 8.00
C GLU A 80 -12.49 27.87 6.60
N LYS A 81 -13.32 28.08 5.57
CA LYS A 81 -12.94 28.12 4.14
C LYS A 81 -12.18 26.86 3.71
N LEU A 82 -12.74 25.71 4.09
CA LEU A 82 -12.15 24.39 3.85
C LEU A 82 -13.04 23.55 2.94
N LEU A 83 -12.39 22.72 2.13
CA LEU A 83 -13.05 21.64 1.42
C LEU A 83 -13.00 20.38 2.27
N GLY A 84 -14.16 19.95 2.79
CA GLY A 84 -14.31 18.66 3.45
C GLY A 84 -14.54 17.54 2.45
N VAL A 85 -13.79 16.44 2.54
CA VAL A 85 -14.03 15.20 1.78
C VAL A 85 -14.12 14.00 2.71
N LYS A 86 -15.05 13.08 2.42
CA LYS A 86 -15.14 11.78 3.09
C LYS A 86 -14.14 10.82 2.48
N VAL A 87 -13.52 10.03 3.35
CA VAL A 87 -12.56 9.00 2.94
C VAL A 87 -13.08 7.66 3.38
N TYR A 88 -13.03 6.68 2.48
CA TYR A 88 -13.56 5.35 2.70
C TYR A 88 -12.41 4.36 2.79
N GLY A 89 -12.36 3.60 3.89
CA GLY A 89 -11.51 2.42 3.98
C GLY A 89 -12.01 1.30 3.06
N PRO A 90 -11.23 0.23 2.88
CA PRO A 90 -11.65 -0.91 2.08
C PRO A 90 -12.85 -1.60 2.73
N GLU A 91 -13.75 -2.12 1.89
CA GLU A 91 -14.83 -2.97 2.33
C GLU A 91 -14.33 -4.37 2.68
N TYR A 92 -14.89 -4.95 3.75
CA TYR A 92 -14.54 -6.29 4.22
C TYR A 92 -15.81 -7.07 4.54
N LYS A 93 -15.80 -8.38 4.27
CA LYS A 93 -16.83 -9.30 4.78
C LYS A 93 -16.79 -9.33 6.31
N SER A 94 -17.94 -9.31 6.98
CA SER A 94 -18.09 -9.22 8.44
C SER A 94 -17.23 -10.24 9.20
N ASN A 95 -17.22 -11.50 8.76
CA ASN A 95 -16.44 -12.57 9.39
C ASN A 95 -14.92 -12.32 9.31
N THR A 96 -14.44 -11.71 8.23
CA THR A 96 -13.03 -11.34 8.07
C THR A 96 -12.65 -10.25 9.07
N VAL A 97 -13.53 -9.26 9.28
CA VAL A 97 -13.30 -8.16 10.22
C VAL A 97 -13.12 -8.67 11.64
N ASN A 98 -14.07 -9.47 12.14
CA ASN A 98 -14.03 -9.98 13.51
C ASN A 98 -12.73 -10.77 13.79
N LYS A 99 -12.29 -11.56 12.80
CA LYS A 99 -11.04 -12.30 12.88
C LYS A 99 -9.82 -11.39 12.87
N LEU A 100 -9.79 -10.34 12.06
CA LEU A 100 -8.67 -9.39 12.05
C LEU A 100 -8.55 -8.64 13.38
N MET A 101 -9.68 -8.13 13.90
CA MET A 101 -9.72 -7.29 15.10
C MET A 101 -9.25 -8.04 16.36
N SER A 102 -9.43 -9.36 16.44
CA SER A 102 -8.96 -10.16 17.57
C SER A 102 -7.43 -10.30 17.67
N PHE A 103 -6.67 -9.92 16.63
CA PHE A 103 -5.20 -9.99 16.62
C PHE A 103 -4.51 -8.63 16.57
N GLY A 104 -5.28 -7.54 16.45
CA GLY A 104 -4.76 -6.19 16.35
C GLY A 104 -4.74 -5.50 17.72
N GLU A 105 -3.85 -4.54 17.89
CA GLU A 105 -3.95 -3.62 19.00
C GLU A 105 -5.03 -2.57 18.74
N HIS A 106 -6.16 -2.69 19.44
CA HIS A 106 -7.11 -1.59 19.60
C HIS A 106 -6.73 -0.64 20.72
N LYS A 107 -5.62 -0.87 21.42
CA LYS A 107 -5.52 -0.36 22.78
C LYS A 107 -5.45 1.17 22.90
N ASN A 108 -5.13 1.95 21.86
CA ASN A 108 -5.18 3.43 21.94
C ASN A 108 -5.41 4.23 20.64
N THR A 109 -5.52 3.62 19.45
CA THR A 109 -5.68 4.36 18.18
C THR A 109 -7.00 4.02 17.50
N PRO A 110 -8.00 4.92 17.45
CA PRO A 110 -9.27 4.67 16.76
C PRO A 110 -9.08 4.40 15.26
N TYR A 111 -9.63 3.27 14.79
CA TYR A 111 -9.76 2.96 13.38
C TYR A 111 -11.04 3.59 12.82
N LEU A 112 -10.94 4.24 11.66
CA LEU A 112 -12.09 4.82 10.96
C LEU A 112 -12.39 4.05 9.68
N ALA A 113 -13.56 3.42 9.63
CA ALA A 113 -14.08 2.84 8.38
C ALA A 113 -14.40 3.94 7.35
N VAL A 114 -14.87 5.08 7.85
CA VAL A 114 -15.08 6.32 7.09
C VAL A 114 -14.46 7.45 7.91
N GLY A 115 -13.55 8.20 7.29
CA GLY A 115 -12.91 9.37 7.89
C GLY A 115 -13.25 10.66 7.14
N PHE A 116 -12.73 11.78 7.65
CA PHE A 116 -12.80 13.07 6.97
C PHE A 116 -11.40 13.56 6.65
N LEU A 117 -11.27 14.28 5.55
CA LEU A 117 -10.16 15.18 5.30
C LEU A 117 -10.71 16.58 5.14
N TYR A 118 -10.04 17.54 5.77
CA TYR A 118 -10.32 18.95 5.57
C TYR A 118 -9.14 19.55 4.82
N LEU A 119 -9.39 19.96 3.59
CA LEU A 119 -8.39 20.34 2.61
C LEU A 119 -8.42 21.85 2.42
N LYS A 120 -7.25 22.48 2.54
CA LYS A 120 -7.08 23.88 2.16
C LYS A 120 -6.83 23.96 0.66
N LEU A 121 -7.53 24.88 0.00
CA LEU A 121 -7.34 25.13 -1.42
C LEU A 121 -6.52 26.41 -1.63
N PRO A 122 -5.85 26.56 -2.79
CA PRO A 122 -5.10 27.78 -3.10
C PRO A 122 -5.94 29.06 -2.96
N PRO A 123 -5.36 30.19 -2.53
CA PRO A 123 -6.12 31.39 -2.16
C PRO A 123 -7.09 31.89 -3.24
N ILE A 124 -6.68 31.87 -4.50
CA ILE A 124 -7.50 32.33 -5.64
C ILE A 124 -8.70 31.39 -5.83
N ALA A 125 -8.50 30.08 -5.76
CA ALA A 125 -9.59 29.11 -5.85
C ALA A 125 -10.57 29.26 -4.68
N THR A 126 -10.04 29.34 -3.46
CA THR A 126 -10.81 29.59 -2.24
C THR A 126 -11.66 30.85 -2.34
N LYS A 127 -11.12 31.96 -2.89
CA LYS A 127 -11.86 33.20 -3.11
C LYS A 127 -13.09 33.00 -4.01
N HIS A 128 -12.93 32.31 -5.14
CA HIS A 128 -14.03 32.09 -6.08
C HIS A 128 -15.09 31.14 -5.52
N ILE A 129 -14.65 30.04 -4.89
CA ILE A 129 -15.56 29.06 -4.27
C ILE A 129 -16.33 29.71 -3.12
N GLN A 130 -15.66 30.50 -2.27
CA GLN A 130 -16.31 31.20 -1.17
C GLN A 130 -17.34 32.21 -1.69
N LYS A 131 -17.00 33.00 -2.73
CA LYS A 131 -17.94 33.96 -3.33
C LYS A 131 -19.23 33.27 -3.78
N TRP A 132 -19.14 32.10 -4.38
CA TRP A 132 -20.32 31.30 -4.75
C TRP A 132 -21.04 30.76 -3.51
N ALA A 133 -20.29 30.15 -2.58
CA ALA A 133 -20.84 29.57 -1.37
C ALA A 133 -21.61 30.58 -0.51
N ASP A 134 -21.19 31.84 -0.45
CA ASP A 134 -21.86 32.90 0.31
C ASP A 134 -23.28 33.19 -0.22
N LEU A 135 -23.54 32.94 -1.51
CA LEU A 135 -24.86 33.08 -2.13
C LEU A 135 -25.77 31.87 -1.86
N ILE A 136 -25.21 30.75 -1.39
CA ILE A 136 -25.97 29.51 -1.16
C ILE A 136 -26.58 29.52 0.24
N SER A 137 -27.91 29.44 0.29
CA SER A 137 -28.71 29.33 1.52
C SER A 137 -29.15 27.89 1.84
N THR A 138 -29.02 26.97 0.89
CA THR A 138 -29.42 25.56 1.05
C THR A 138 -28.24 24.68 1.47
N LYS A 139 -28.52 23.42 1.81
CA LYS A 139 -27.46 22.44 2.12
C LYS A 139 -26.72 21.93 0.88
N LYS A 140 -27.32 22.02 -0.32
CA LYS A 140 -26.73 21.55 -1.58
C LYS A 140 -26.06 22.74 -2.27
N MET A 141 -24.81 22.60 -2.69
CA MET A 141 -24.05 23.71 -3.27
C MET A 141 -24.48 24.06 -4.71
N PHE A 142 -24.98 23.06 -5.44
CA PHE A 142 -25.52 23.19 -6.80
C PHE A 142 -26.90 22.55 -6.83
N ILE A 143 -27.95 23.31 -7.11
CA ILE A 143 -29.33 22.83 -6.95
C ILE A 143 -29.76 22.01 -8.17
N GLU A 144 -29.18 22.33 -9.32
CA GLU A 144 -29.49 21.77 -10.63
C GLU A 144 -29.20 20.25 -10.71
N ASP A 145 -29.80 19.62 -11.71
CA ASP A 145 -29.61 18.20 -12.01
C ASP A 145 -28.22 17.94 -12.60
N GLU A 146 -27.66 16.75 -12.32
CA GLU A 146 -26.30 16.37 -12.72
C GLU A 146 -26.09 16.45 -14.23
N SER A 147 -27.07 16.01 -15.04
CA SER A 147 -26.98 16.06 -16.52
C SER A 147 -26.86 17.49 -17.04
N ASN A 148 -27.63 18.42 -16.48
CA ASN A 148 -27.62 19.81 -16.92
C ASN A 148 -26.33 20.49 -16.50
N LEU A 149 -25.84 20.20 -15.28
CA LEU A 149 -24.53 20.69 -14.83
C LEU A 149 -23.40 20.13 -15.69
N LEU A 150 -23.49 18.87 -16.12
CA LEU A 150 -22.49 18.24 -16.95
C LEU A 150 -22.38 18.95 -18.31
N GLU A 151 -23.51 19.15 -18.99
CA GLU A 151 -23.56 19.85 -20.27
C GLU A 151 -23.04 21.29 -20.16
N ALA A 152 -23.46 22.02 -19.12
CA ALA A 152 -23.01 23.38 -18.88
C ALA A 152 -21.49 23.46 -18.59
N VAL A 153 -20.94 22.49 -17.86
CA VAL A 153 -19.50 22.39 -17.58
C VAL A 153 -18.71 22.03 -18.84
N GLU A 154 -19.22 21.12 -19.68
CA GLU A 154 -18.56 20.76 -20.94
C GLU A 154 -18.52 21.93 -21.91
N LEU A 155 -19.61 22.71 -22.01
CA LEU A 155 -19.64 23.96 -22.77
C LEU A 155 -18.62 24.97 -22.24
N LEU A 156 -18.56 25.16 -20.92
CA LEU A 156 -17.56 26.05 -20.33
C LEU A 156 -16.12 25.57 -20.60
N ILE A 157 -15.84 24.26 -20.49
CA ILE A 157 -14.52 23.70 -20.82
C ILE A 157 -14.19 23.95 -22.29
N TYR A 158 -15.14 23.75 -23.20
CA TYR A 158 -14.97 24.02 -24.62
C TYR A 158 -14.63 25.49 -24.83
N GLU A 159 -15.39 26.44 -24.27
CA GLU A 159 -15.08 27.86 -24.38
C GLU A 159 -13.69 28.20 -23.82
N LEU A 160 -13.34 27.67 -22.63
CA LEU A 160 -12.01 27.87 -22.03
C LEU A 160 -10.88 27.32 -22.90
N SER A 161 -11.12 26.26 -23.67
CA SER A 161 -10.15 25.69 -24.61
C SER A 161 -9.91 26.56 -25.84
N GLN A 162 -10.89 27.40 -26.22
CA GLN A 162 -10.78 28.32 -27.36
C GLN A 162 -10.18 29.67 -26.96
N LEU A 163 -10.17 30.00 -25.67
CA LEU A 163 -9.54 31.22 -25.16
C LEU A 163 -8.02 31.15 -25.37
N GLU A 164 -7.42 32.30 -25.70
CA GLU A 164 -5.98 32.51 -25.95
C GLU A 164 -5.41 32.00 -27.30
N HIS A 165 -6.22 31.54 -28.27
CA HIS A 165 -5.72 30.95 -29.54
C HIS A 165 -4.70 29.83 -29.34
N SER A 166 -4.69 29.23 -28.16
CA SER A 166 -3.82 28.11 -27.82
C SER A 166 -4.51 26.83 -28.24
N ASP A 167 -3.85 25.98 -29.04
CA ASP A 167 -4.33 24.64 -29.42
C ASP A 167 -4.36 23.66 -28.22
N ILE A 168 -4.98 24.07 -27.10
CA ILE A 168 -5.11 23.25 -25.89
C ILE A 168 -6.35 22.37 -25.99
N ARG A 169 -6.22 21.10 -25.57
CA ARG A 169 -7.32 20.13 -25.67
C ARG A 169 -7.90 19.80 -24.30
N LEU A 170 -8.60 20.75 -23.69
CA LEU A 170 -9.21 20.50 -22.38
C LEU A 170 -10.38 19.52 -22.49
N SER A 171 -10.52 18.65 -21.49
CA SER A 171 -11.71 17.81 -21.32
C SER A 171 -11.96 17.56 -19.84
N LEU A 172 -13.21 17.28 -19.48
CA LEU A 172 -13.61 17.01 -18.10
C LEU A 172 -12.75 15.88 -17.49
N GLY A 173 -12.57 14.79 -18.22
CA GLY A 173 -11.78 13.65 -17.77
C GLY A 173 -10.30 13.97 -17.51
N ARG A 174 -9.69 14.84 -18.33
CA ARG A 174 -8.28 15.28 -18.13
C ARG A 174 -8.16 16.21 -16.93
N LEU A 175 -9.09 17.15 -16.76
CA LEU A 175 -9.15 18.06 -15.61
C LEU A 175 -9.34 17.30 -14.30
N GLN A 176 -10.27 16.34 -14.26
CA GLN A 176 -10.54 15.53 -13.07
C GLN A 176 -9.35 14.63 -12.69
N ARG A 177 -8.47 14.28 -13.64
CA ARG A 177 -7.23 13.51 -13.39
C ARG A 177 -6.05 14.36 -12.93
N LEU A 178 -6.17 15.69 -12.95
CA LEU A 178 -5.06 16.58 -12.62
C LEU A 178 -4.57 16.34 -11.18
N MET A 179 -5.48 16.26 -10.21
CA MET A 179 -5.11 16.02 -8.80
C MET A 179 -4.44 14.66 -8.61
N SER A 180 -4.94 13.59 -9.24
CA SER A 180 -4.28 12.27 -9.20
C SER A 180 -2.86 12.32 -9.79
N THR A 181 -2.66 13.08 -10.87
CA THR A 181 -1.36 13.28 -11.51
C THR A 181 -0.41 14.03 -10.57
N ALA A 182 -0.89 15.11 -9.95
CA ALA A 182 -0.13 15.91 -9.00
C ALA A 182 0.25 15.11 -7.75
N LEU A 183 -0.69 14.34 -7.19
CA LEU A 183 -0.44 13.44 -6.06
C LEU A 183 0.64 12.41 -6.38
N LYS A 184 0.58 11.77 -7.56
CA LYS A 184 1.64 10.85 -8.02
C LYS A 184 2.99 11.58 -8.15
N ALA A 185 3.00 12.80 -8.68
CA ALA A 185 4.21 13.61 -8.85
C ALA A 185 4.88 14.00 -7.52
N VAL A 186 4.12 14.10 -6.42
CA VAL A 186 4.65 14.39 -5.07
C VAL A 186 4.87 13.12 -4.23
N GLY A 187 4.82 11.93 -4.84
CA GLY A 187 5.17 10.66 -4.21
C GLY A 187 4.05 10.01 -3.39
N ALA A 188 2.78 10.41 -3.59
CA ALA A 188 1.65 9.72 -2.97
C ALA A 188 1.48 8.31 -3.58
N SER A 189 1.15 7.32 -2.75
CA SER A 189 0.84 5.97 -3.24
C SER A 189 -0.50 5.94 -3.97
N LEU A 190 -0.74 4.90 -4.77
CA LEU A 190 -2.07 4.66 -5.37
C LEU A 190 -3.19 4.55 -4.34
N ALA A 191 -2.89 4.02 -3.14
CA ALA A 191 -3.85 3.96 -2.05
C ALA A 191 -4.14 5.36 -1.47
N ASP A 192 -3.13 6.22 -1.33
CA ASP A 192 -3.33 7.62 -0.91
C ASP A 192 -4.16 8.39 -1.95
N ILE A 193 -3.89 8.19 -3.24
CA ILE A 193 -4.65 8.81 -4.34
C ILE A 193 -6.11 8.36 -4.29
N LEU A 194 -6.38 7.06 -4.13
CA LEU A 194 -7.74 6.54 -3.97
C LEU A 194 -8.43 7.16 -2.75
N LEU A 195 -7.77 7.25 -1.60
CA LEU A 195 -8.35 7.81 -0.38
C LEU A 195 -8.70 9.31 -0.54
N ILE A 196 -7.84 10.10 -1.20
CA ILE A 196 -8.05 11.54 -1.40
C ILE A 196 -9.11 11.79 -2.46
N THR A 197 -9.02 11.10 -3.61
CA THR A 197 -9.82 11.40 -4.81
C THR A 197 -11.07 10.53 -4.95
N ASN A 198 -11.20 9.45 -4.18
CA ASN A 198 -12.23 8.41 -4.33
C ASN A 198 -12.35 7.86 -5.76
N ARG A 199 -11.20 7.76 -6.44
CA ARG A 199 -11.10 7.18 -7.78
C ARG A 199 -10.14 6.01 -7.74
N ALA A 200 -10.66 4.82 -8.06
CA ALA A 200 -9.82 3.66 -8.27
C ALA A 200 -8.98 3.88 -9.53
N ILE A 201 -7.67 3.77 -9.37
CA ILE A 201 -6.69 3.79 -10.45
C ILE A 201 -5.91 2.49 -10.35
N THR A 202 -5.88 1.71 -11.43
CA THR A 202 -5.14 0.44 -11.49
C THR A 202 -5.46 -0.47 -10.31
N HIS A 203 -4.43 -0.92 -9.57
CA HIS A 203 -4.49 -1.79 -8.41
C HIS A 203 -4.60 -1.05 -7.05
N ALA A 204 -5.13 0.18 -7.04
CA ALA A 204 -5.25 1.01 -5.83
C ALA A 204 -6.06 0.33 -4.71
N GLU A 205 -7.20 -0.30 -5.03
CA GLU A 205 -8.05 -0.97 -4.04
C GLU A 205 -7.34 -2.16 -3.39
N THR A 206 -6.65 -2.97 -4.20
CA THR A 206 -5.83 -4.08 -3.71
C THR A 206 -4.71 -3.60 -2.80
N SER A 207 -4.13 -2.44 -3.11
CA SER A 207 -3.10 -1.80 -2.26
C SER A 207 -3.68 -1.32 -0.93
N LEU A 208 -4.85 -0.68 -0.97
CA LEU A 208 -5.52 -0.14 0.21
C LEU A 208 -5.88 -1.21 1.24
N ARG A 209 -6.14 -2.46 0.81
CA ARG A 209 -6.41 -3.59 1.71
C ARG A 209 -5.27 -3.90 2.69
N TYR A 210 -4.04 -3.50 2.36
CA TYR A 210 -2.83 -3.72 3.17
C TYR A 210 -2.20 -2.43 3.70
N TYR A 211 -2.71 -1.27 3.31
CA TYR A 211 -2.11 0.02 3.60
C TYR A 211 -2.90 0.79 4.65
N GLN A 212 -2.19 1.47 5.54
CA GLN A 212 -2.78 2.35 6.55
C GLN A 212 -2.06 3.69 6.56
N THR A 213 -2.83 4.75 6.79
CA THR A 213 -2.32 6.12 6.86
C THR A 213 -3.12 6.97 7.83
N GLN A 214 -2.59 8.15 8.11
CA GLN A 214 -3.26 9.15 8.94
C GLN A 214 -3.91 10.23 8.06
N PRO A 215 -5.04 10.81 8.50
CA PRO A 215 -5.66 11.95 7.80
C PRO A 215 -4.68 13.11 7.54
N SER A 216 -3.81 13.41 8.50
CA SER A 216 -2.78 14.44 8.40
C SER A 216 -1.80 14.19 7.25
N GLN A 217 -1.38 12.93 7.05
CA GLN A 217 -0.50 12.55 5.95
C GLN A 217 -1.19 12.73 4.58
N LEU A 218 -2.46 12.35 4.47
CA LEU A 218 -3.25 12.55 3.24
C LEU A 218 -3.43 14.05 2.92
N ALA A 219 -3.73 14.86 3.94
CA ALA A 219 -3.83 16.31 3.78
C ALA A 219 -2.49 16.94 3.37
N ALA A 220 -1.36 16.45 3.90
CA ALA A 220 -0.03 16.90 3.50
C ALA A 220 0.26 16.59 2.03
N PHE A 221 -0.04 15.36 1.56
CA PHE A 221 0.09 15.01 0.14
C PHE A 221 -0.78 15.90 -0.76
N HIS A 222 -2.02 16.17 -0.35
CA HIS A 222 -2.92 17.08 -1.08
C HIS A 222 -2.37 18.51 -1.14
N SER A 223 -1.83 19.03 -0.03
CA SER A 223 -1.20 20.36 0.02
C SER A 223 0.00 20.45 -0.94
N HIS A 224 0.91 19.48 -0.90
CA HIS A 224 2.05 19.45 -1.82
C HIS A 224 1.62 19.29 -3.27
N ALA A 225 0.58 18.50 -3.55
CA ALA A 225 0.00 18.41 -4.88
C ALA A 225 -0.58 19.76 -5.35
N CYS A 226 -1.18 20.52 -4.43
CA CYS A 226 -1.66 21.86 -4.75
C CYS A 226 -0.52 22.83 -5.09
N GLU A 227 0.57 22.77 -4.34
CA GLU A 227 1.80 23.54 -4.60
C GLU A 227 2.43 23.16 -5.95
N TRP A 228 2.48 21.87 -6.26
CA TRP A 228 2.98 21.36 -7.54
C TRP A 228 2.17 21.93 -8.71
N ILE A 229 0.83 21.90 -8.64
CA ILE A 229 -0.04 22.49 -9.68
C ILE A 229 0.20 24.00 -9.78
N THR A 230 0.28 24.71 -8.65
CA THR A 230 0.44 26.17 -8.58
C THR A 230 1.82 26.64 -9.09
N SER A 231 2.83 25.78 -9.04
CA SER A 231 4.16 26.10 -9.57
C SER A 231 4.13 26.39 -11.08
N PHE A 232 3.21 25.76 -11.83
CA PHE A 232 3.04 26.00 -13.26
C PHE A 232 2.29 27.29 -13.57
N THR A 233 1.43 27.76 -12.66
CA THR A 233 0.65 28.99 -12.87
C THR A 233 1.43 30.25 -12.49
N THR A 234 2.39 30.14 -11.57
CA THR A 234 3.18 31.26 -11.05
C THR A 234 4.54 31.43 -11.73
N GLY A 235 4.96 30.48 -12.58
CA GLY A 235 6.28 30.50 -13.23
C GLY A 235 7.46 30.16 -12.31
N ASN A 236 7.20 29.93 -11.02
CA ASN A 236 8.20 29.54 -10.03
C ASN A 236 8.19 28.02 -9.84
N ILE A 237 8.88 27.29 -10.72
CA ILE A 237 9.14 25.87 -10.54
C ILE A 237 10.23 25.72 -9.47
N SER A 238 9.87 25.91 -8.20
CA SER A 238 10.73 25.53 -7.10
C SER A 238 10.63 24.03 -6.90
N LYS A 239 11.69 23.30 -7.25
CA LYS A 239 11.89 21.88 -6.95
C LYS A 239 12.14 21.74 -5.43
N LYS A 240 11.17 22.10 -4.60
CA LYS A 240 11.27 21.85 -3.16
C LYS A 240 11.10 20.35 -2.97
N VAL A 241 12.21 19.73 -2.55
CA VAL A 241 12.21 18.40 -1.92
C VAL A 241 11.19 18.43 -0.78
N LEU A 242 10.59 17.27 -0.49
CA LEU A 242 9.84 17.00 0.73
C LEU A 242 10.71 17.30 1.97
N GLU A 243 11.01 18.56 2.24
CA GLU A 243 11.37 18.98 3.58
C GLU A 243 10.12 18.76 4.41
N LYS A 244 10.29 18.16 5.59
CA LYS A 244 9.25 18.11 6.61
C LYS A 244 8.92 19.56 6.96
N ASP A 245 8.07 20.20 6.17
CA ASP A 245 7.68 21.55 6.43
C ASP A 245 6.97 21.50 7.78
N LYS A 246 7.57 22.18 8.77
CA LYS A 246 7.06 22.22 10.16
C LYS A 246 5.68 22.89 10.23
N ASN A 247 5.17 23.38 9.10
CA ASN A 247 3.78 23.77 8.92
C ASN A 247 2.88 22.56 8.63
N THR A 248 3.09 21.46 9.37
CA THR A 248 2.12 20.39 9.53
C THR A 248 0.85 21.02 10.10
N TRP A 249 -0.13 21.23 9.24
CA TRP A 249 -1.42 21.78 9.61
C TRP A 249 -2.07 20.86 10.64
N ASP A 250 -2.12 21.34 11.87
CA ASP A 250 -2.66 20.65 13.01
C ASP A 250 -4.20 20.65 12.88
N ILE A 251 -4.76 19.64 12.21
CA ILE A 251 -6.18 19.33 12.39
C ILE A 251 -6.27 18.66 13.76
N ALA A 252 -6.32 19.51 14.79
CA ALA A 252 -6.19 19.20 16.22
C ALA A 252 -7.16 18.13 16.78
N ASN A 253 -8.02 17.52 15.95
CA ASN A 253 -9.02 16.55 16.38
C ASN A 253 -8.99 15.20 15.63
N GLN A 254 -8.08 14.95 14.69
CA GLN A 254 -8.02 13.67 13.95
C GLN A 254 -6.63 13.03 13.80
N ASN A 255 -5.58 13.63 14.40
CA ASN A 255 -4.20 13.11 14.34
C ASN A 255 -4.02 11.73 14.99
N ASN A 256 -4.97 11.29 15.83
CA ASN A 256 -4.94 9.97 16.49
C ASN A 256 -5.77 8.91 15.77
N CYS A 257 -6.29 9.17 14.56
CA CYS A 257 -7.10 8.20 13.81
C CYS A 257 -6.31 7.59 12.66
N ILE A 258 -6.63 6.33 12.32
CA ILE A 258 -6.08 5.63 11.15
C ILE A 258 -7.19 5.36 10.15
N ILE A 259 -6.88 5.57 8.87
CA ILE A 259 -7.71 5.20 7.72
C ILE A 259 -6.96 4.18 6.86
N GLY A 260 -7.70 3.31 6.18
CA GLY A 260 -7.17 2.30 5.28
C GLY A 260 -7.51 0.91 5.76
N ALA A 261 -6.57 -0.03 5.71
CA ALA A 261 -6.80 -1.41 6.12
C ALA A 261 -7.31 -1.48 7.57
N LYS A 262 -8.32 -2.33 7.83
CA LYS A 262 -8.87 -2.52 9.19
C LYS A 262 -7.86 -3.07 10.18
N PHE A 263 -6.93 -3.89 9.69
CA PHE A 263 -5.93 -4.55 10.50
C PHE A 263 -4.60 -3.81 10.49
N ARG A 264 -4.06 -3.54 11.68
CA ARG A 264 -2.68 -3.08 11.88
C ARG A 264 -1.89 -4.15 12.61
N MET A 265 -0.80 -4.62 12.00
CA MET A 265 0.23 -5.32 12.77
C MET A 265 1.03 -4.27 13.52
N ASN A 266 0.98 -4.28 14.85
CA ASN A 266 1.85 -3.42 15.64
C ASN A 266 3.32 -3.91 15.49
N PRO A 267 4.31 -3.03 15.19
CA PRO A 267 5.73 -3.31 15.40
C PRO A 267 6.06 -4.06 16.72
N GLU A 268 5.46 -3.66 17.85
CA GLU A 268 5.66 -4.33 19.14
C GLU A 268 5.16 -5.78 19.13
N LEU A 269 3.99 -6.06 18.51
CA LEU A 269 3.48 -7.42 18.35
C LEU A 269 4.43 -8.27 17.50
N LEU A 270 4.99 -7.70 16.42
CA LEU A 270 5.97 -8.40 15.60
C LEU A 270 7.21 -8.77 16.42
N ILE A 271 7.75 -7.85 17.22
CA ILE A 271 8.87 -8.12 18.11
C ILE A 271 8.55 -9.26 19.08
N LEU A 272 7.36 -9.28 19.65
CA LEU A 272 6.91 -10.35 20.54
C LEU A 272 6.80 -11.70 19.82
N ILE A 273 6.27 -11.73 18.60
CA ILE A 273 6.19 -12.95 17.78
C ILE A 273 7.59 -13.50 17.50
N VAL A 274 8.51 -12.64 17.04
CA VAL A 274 9.89 -13.06 16.76
C VAL A 274 10.59 -13.56 18.01
N LYS A 275 10.36 -12.90 19.15
CA LYS A 275 10.87 -13.33 20.46
C LYS A 275 10.31 -14.71 20.85
N ASP A 276 9.01 -14.95 20.70
CA ASP A 276 8.37 -16.25 20.99
C ASP A 276 8.96 -17.36 20.10
N LEU A 277 9.09 -17.12 18.80
CA LEU A 277 9.69 -18.08 17.85
C LEU A 277 11.11 -18.48 18.27
N ARG A 278 11.95 -17.50 18.65
CA ARG A 278 13.32 -17.76 19.14
C ARG A 278 13.33 -18.51 20.47
N GLN A 279 12.45 -18.15 21.40
CA GLN A 279 12.35 -18.82 22.69
C GLN A 279 11.93 -20.28 22.54
N LYS A 280 10.95 -20.57 21.69
CA LYS A 280 10.51 -21.95 21.41
C LYS A 280 11.62 -22.77 20.77
N LEU A 281 12.34 -22.20 19.79
CA LEU A 281 13.49 -22.83 19.16
C LEU A 281 14.60 -23.15 20.17
N ASN A 282 14.95 -22.19 21.02
CA ASN A 282 15.99 -22.41 22.04
C ASN A 282 15.57 -23.46 23.07
N LYS A 283 14.29 -23.47 23.46
CA LYS A 283 13.75 -24.45 24.39
C LYS A 283 13.78 -25.86 23.80
N SER A 284 13.38 -26.03 22.54
CA SER A 284 13.40 -27.35 21.88
C SER A 284 14.84 -27.82 21.62
N ARG A 285 15.77 -26.91 21.29
CA ARG A 285 17.21 -27.22 21.23
C ARG A 285 17.73 -27.75 22.57
N TYR A 286 17.48 -27.01 23.66
CA TYR A 286 17.91 -27.42 25.00
C TYR A 286 17.31 -28.76 25.41
N ALA A 287 16.02 -28.98 25.13
CA ALA A 287 15.36 -30.25 25.39
C ALA A 287 16.00 -31.40 24.59
N PHE A 288 16.31 -31.18 23.30
CA PHE A 288 17.02 -32.16 22.50
C PHE A 288 18.41 -32.47 23.06
N GLU A 289 19.21 -31.46 23.39
CA GLU A 289 20.58 -31.63 23.91
C GLU A 289 20.60 -32.45 25.20
N ASN A 290 19.61 -32.24 26.08
CA ASN A 290 19.51 -32.88 27.40
C ASN A 290 18.56 -34.10 27.47
N ALA A 291 17.90 -34.47 26.38
CA ALA A 291 16.98 -35.60 26.35
C ALA A 291 17.72 -36.93 26.60
N SER A 292 17.06 -37.81 27.37
CA SER A 292 17.45 -39.21 27.51
C SER A 292 17.36 -39.96 26.18
N MET A 293 18.00 -41.12 26.09
CA MET A 293 18.08 -41.89 24.84
C MET A 293 16.71 -42.26 24.25
N ASP A 294 15.74 -42.60 25.10
CA ASP A 294 14.37 -42.93 24.72
C ASP A 294 13.57 -41.72 24.19
N GLN A 295 13.88 -40.51 24.69
CA GLN A 295 13.20 -39.27 24.30
C GLN A 295 13.93 -38.50 23.18
N LYS A 296 15.18 -38.87 22.88
CA LYS A 296 16.07 -38.13 21.97
C LYS A 296 15.46 -37.92 20.59
N ARG A 297 14.79 -38.95 20.06
CA ARG A 297 14.14 -38.91 18.74
C ARG A 297 13.00 -37.89 18.71
N THR A 298 12.10 -37.93 19.68
CA THR A 298 10.97 -36.98 19.76
C THR A 298 11.48 -35.55 19.96
N ALA A 299 12.44 -35.35 20.85
CA ALA A 299 13.03 -34.03 21.08
C ALA A 299 13.75 -33.47 19.84
N LEU A 300 14.36 -34.33 19.03
CA LEU A 300 14.96 -33.95 17.74
C LEU A 300 13.92 -33.50 16.72
N ILE A 301 12.81 -34.24 16.60
CA ILE A 301 11.68 -33.89 15.73
C ILE A 301 11.14 -32.51 16.12
N ASP A 302 10.92 -32.29 17.42
CA ASP A 302 10.46 -31.00 17.94
C ASP A 302 11.46 -29.88 17.65
N TYR A 303 12.76 -30.13 17.83
CA TYR A 303 13.79 -29.15 17.52
C TYR A 303 13.79 -28.76 16.04
N HIS A 304 13.78 -29.75 15.14
CA HIS A 304 13.67 -29.53 13.70
C HIS A 304 12.43 -28.70 13.35
N ASN A 305 11.26 -29.08 13.88
CA ASN A 305 10.00 -28.40 13.58
C ASN A 305 10.01 -26.93 14.01
N HIS A 306 10.56 -26.61 15.19
CA HIS A 306 10.70 -25.22 15.62
C HIS A 306 11.74 -24.45 14.78
N PHE A 307 12.76 -25.14 14.26
CA PHE A 307 13.76 -24.51 13.38
C PHE A 307 13.18 -24.21 11.99
N THR A 308 12.38 -25.13 11.45
CA THR A 308 11.57 -24.92 10.24
C THR A 308 10.59 -23.77 10.46
N LEU A 309 9.86 -23.75 11.58
CA LEU A 309 8.91 -22.69 11.89
C LEU A 309 9.56 -21.29 11.93
N TYR A 310 10.73 -21.19 12.57
CA TYR A 310 11.50 -19.95 12.61
C TYR A 310 11.89 -19.51 11.20
N THR A 311 12.46 -20.43 10.41
CA THR A 311 12.97 -20.16 9.06
C THR A 311 11.85 -19.77 8.08
N VAL A 312 10.71 -20.48 8.10
CA VAL A 312 9.56 -20.12 7.24
C VAL A 312 8.95 -18.79 7.64
N SER A 313 8.87 -18.50 8.95
CA SER A 313 8.32 -17.24 9.44
C SER A 313 9.23 -16.06 9.03
N PHE A 314 10.55 -16.26 9.08
CA PHE A 314 11.53 -15.27 8.63
C PHE A 314 11.41 -15.06 7.10
N LEU A 315 11.30 -16.15 6.31
CA LEU A 315 11.08 -16.08 4.86
C LEU A 315 9.82 -15.27 4.53
N GLN A 316 8.69 -15.62 5.15
CA GLN A 316 7.41 -14.94 4.93
C GLN A 316 7.54 -13.44 5.21
N PHE A 317 8.21 -13.08 6.30
CA PHE A 317 8.45 -11.69 6.66
C PHE A 317 9.31 -10.93 5.63
N VAL A 318 10.44 -11.47 5.21
CA VAL A 318 11.37 -10.73 4.33
C VAL A 318 10.90 -10.67 2.87
N SER A 319 10.03 -11.59 2.46
CA SER A 319 9.56 -11.71 1.07
C SER A 319 8.14 -11.19 0.81
N GLY A 320 7.38 -10.92 1.87
CA GLY A 320 5.95 -10.63 1.77
C GLY A 320 5.16 -11.78 1.10
N TYR A 321 5.68 -13.02 1.13
CA TYR A 321 5.03 -14.19 0.52
C TYR A 321 3.58 -14.31 0.98
N ARG A 322 2.69 -14.67 0.06
CA ARG A 322 1.33 -15.06 0.43
C ARG A 322 1.34 -16.38 1.20
N ALA A 323 0.33 -16.61 2.03
CA ALA A 323 0.14 -17.86 2.74
C ALA A 323 -0.22 -18.99 1.76
N VAL A 324 0.82 -19.63 1.19
CA VAL A 324 0.74 -20.73 0.22
C VAL A 324 1.39 -21.99 0.80
N THR A 325 1.19 -23.12 0.13
CA THR A 325 1.93 -24.36 0.39
C THR A 325 3.32 -24.27 -0.24
N ASP A 326 4.35 -24.78 0.45
CA ASP A 326 5.74 -24.84 0.03
C ASP A 326 6.31 -23.51 -0.50
N PRO A 327 6.40 -22.46 0.35
CA PRO A 327 6.86 -21.12 -0.06
C PRO A 327 8.32 -21.07 -0.54
N LEU A 328 9.07 -22.17 -0.43
CA LEU A 328 10.38 -22.35 -1.04
C LEU A 328 10.45 -23.78 -1.62
N SER A 329 9.96 -23.96 -2.84
CA SER A 329 9.90 -25.27 -3.50
C SER A 329 11.28 -25.77 -3.97
N ASN A 330 12.18 -24.85 -4.33
CA ASN A 330 13.52 -25.18 -4.83
C ASN A 330 14.56 -24.12 -4.42
N LEU A 331 15.77 -24.58 -4.05
CA LEU A 331 16.92 -23.70 -3.80
C LEU A 331 17.37 -22.93 -5.05
N ASN A 332 17.08 -23.44 -6.27
CA ASN A 332 17.39 -22.76 -7.54
C ASN A 332 16.57 -21.47 -7.75
N LEU A 333 15.52 -21.25 -6.95
CA LEU A 333 14.79 -19.98 -6.98
C LEU A 333 15.60 -18.84 -6.36
N ILE A 334 16.70 -19.14 -5.67
CA ILE A 334 17.56 -18.19 -4.99
C ILE A 334 18.95 -18.21 -5.62
N ASP A 335 19.38 -17.05 -6.10
CA ASP A 335 20.79 -16.78 -6.33
C ASP A 335 21.43 -16.31 -5.01
N PHE A 336 22.15 -17.22 -4.37
CA PHE A 336 22.83 -16.98 -3.10
C PHE A 336 23.95 -15.93 -3.20
N GLN A 337 24.55 -15.74 -4.39
CA GLN A 337 25.63 -14.76 -4.56
C GLN A 337 25.09 -13.34 -4.53
N THR A 338 23.94 -13.11 -5.16
CA THR A 338 23.30 -11.79 -5.24
C THR A 338 22.19 -11.59 -4.21
N SER A 339 21.84 -12.64 -3.46
CA SER A 339 20.69 -12.69 -2.54
C SER A 339 19.34 -12.48 -3.23
N ILE A 340 19.26 -12.71 -4.54
CA ILE A 340 18.04 -12.51 -5.33
C ILE A 340 17.20 -13.78 -5.31
N MET A 341 15.89 -13.62 -5.12
CA MET A 341 14.91 -14.70 -5.20
C MET A 341 13.83 -14.40 -6.24
N CYS A 342 13.52 -15.39 -7.08
CA CYS A 342 12.36 -15.37 -7.96
C CYS A 342 11.18 -16.06 -7.26
N LEU A 343 10.06 -15.36 -7.19
CA LEU A 343 8.84 -15.79 -6.49
C LEU A 343 7.68 -15.87 -7.44
N SER A 344 6.94 -16.98 -7.41
CA SER A 344 5.59 -17.04 -7.99
C SER A 344 4.58 -17.26 -6.87
N ASP A 345 3.63 -16.32 -6.72
CA ASP A 345 2.56 -16.40 -5.71
C ASP A 345 1.35 -17.22 -6.20
N LYS A 346 1.27 -17.51 -7.51
CA LYS A 346 0.22 -18.27 -8.17
C LYS A 346 0.83 -19.04 -9.34
N ASP A 347 0.59 -20.34 -9.38
CA ASP A 347 0.96 -21.18 -10.52
C ASP A 347 -0.02 -20.91 -11.68
N ASP A 348 0.05 -19.74 -12.31
CA ASP A 348 -0.46 -19.57 -13.66
C ASP A 348 0.58 -20.10 -14.65
N GLN A 349 0.11 -20.78 -15.71
CA GLN A 349 1.00 -21.38 -16.73
C GLN A 349 1.91 -20.34 -17.41
N THR A 350 1.64 -19.05 -17.21
CA THR A 350 2.35 -17.91 -17.79
C THR A 350 3.32 -17.24 -16.82
N TYR A 351 3.40 -17.65 -15.56
CA TYR A 351 4.24 -17.03 -14.51
C TYR A 351 4.05 -15.51 -14.40
N SER A 352 2.87 -15.00 -14.78
CA SER A 352 2.64 -13.57 -15.03
C SER A 352 2.67 -12.73 -13.74
N GLN A 353 2.53 -13.39 -12.59
CA GLN A 353 2.63 -12.79 -11.26
C GLN A 353 3.95 -13.08 -10.55
N SER A 354 4.98 -13.51 -11.30
CA SER A 354 6.30 -13.72 -10.74
C SER A 354 6.96 -12.40 -10.36
N ARG A 355 7.65 -12.35 -9.22
CA ARG A 355 8.38 -11.16 -8.78
C ARG A 355 9.79 -11.53 -8.37
N ILE A 356 10.69 -10.59 -8.61
CA ILE A 356 12.07 -10.68 -8.21
C ILE A 356 12.22 -9.84 -6.94
N ILE A 357 12.72 -10.45 -5.87
CA ILE A 357 13.01 -9.77 -4.61
C ILE A 357 14.47 -9.99 -4.23
N MET A 358 15.02 -9.11 -3.40
CA MET A 358 16.29 -9.35 -2.74
C MET A 358 16.03 -9.69 -1.28
N LEU A 359 16.60 -10.81 -0.86
CA LEU A 359 16.57 -11.26 0.52
C LEU A 359 17.68 -10.53 1.30
N PRO A 360 17.42 -10.15 2.55
CA PRO A 360 18.45 -9.58 3.41
C PRO A 360 19.51 -10.66 3.73
N SER A 361 20.76 -10.23 3.93
CA SER A 361 21.90 -11.13 4.20
C SER A 361 21.65 -12.04 5.40
N GLU A 362 20.99 -11.54 6.45
CA GLU A 362 20.65 -12.32 7.63
C GLU A 362 19.71 -13.50 7.31
N PHE A 363 18.83 -13.35 6.31
CA PHE A 363 17.98 -14.45 5.89
C PHE A 363 18.73 -15.44 4.99
N ILE A 364 19.66 -14.96 4.15
CA ILE A 364 20.53 -15.85 3.37
C ILE A 364 21.38 -16.72 4.30
N GLU A 365 21.98 -16.12 5.34
CA GLU A 365 22.72 -16.84 6.36
C GLU A 365 21.84 -17.84 7.12
N GLN A 366 20.60 -17.46 7.47
CA GLN A 366 19.63 -18.37 8.06
C GLN A 366 19.34 -19.57 7.15
N LEU A 367 19.20 -19.37 5.84
CA LEU A 367 18.93 -20.44 4.90
C LEU A 367 20.15 -21.37 4.75
N VAL A 368 21.36 -20.82 4.75
CA VAL A 368 22.61 -21.62 4.80
C VAL A 368 22.65 -22.46 6.07
N ALA A 369 22.36 -21.87 7.24
CA ALA A 369 22.28 -22.59 8.51
C ALA A 369 21.23 -23.72 8.48
N TYR A 370 20.09 -23.48 7.83
CA TYR A 370 19.06 -24.50 7.63
C TYR A 370 19.53 -25.64 6.70
N VAL A 371 20.21 -25.33 5.59
CA VAL A 371 20.79 -26.35 4.70
C VAL A 371 21.84 -27.20 5.43
N THR A 372 22.72 -26.58 6.22
CA THR A 372 23.71 -27.29 7.06
C THR A 372 23.03 -28.17 8.11
N HIS A 373 21.92 -27.72 8.69
CA HIS A 373 21.10 -28.53 9.58
C HIS A 373 20.53 -29.76 8.86
N LEU A 374 20.02 -29.62 7.63
CA LEU A 374 19.52 -30.75 6.85
C LEU A 374 20.61 -31.79 6.57
N GLU A 375 21.84 -31.36 6.25
CA GLU A 375 22.97 -32.28 6.07
C GLU A 375 23.28 -33.07 7.35
N ALA A 376 23.26 -32.41 8.51
CA ALA A 376 23.44 -33.06 9.79
C ALA A 376 22.28 -34.03 10.12
N LEU A 377 21.04 -33.62 9.87
CA LEU A 377 19.84 -34.43 10.09
C LEU A 377 19.85 -35.69 9.21
N LYS A 378 20.28 -35.57 7.95
CA LYS A 378 20.47 -36.69 7.01
C LYS A 378 21.45 -37.72 7.58
N SER A 379 22.55 -37.28 8.20
CA SER A 379 23.55 -38.18 8.80
C SER A 379 23.02 -38.97 10.00
N LEU A 380 21.91 -38.56 10.63
CA LEU A 380 21.29 -39.29 11.73
C LEU A 380 20.44 -40.48 11.27
N ASN A 381 20.17 -40.59 9.96
CA ASN A 381 19.53 -41.74 9.31
C ASN A 381 18.24 -42.23 10.01
N LEU A 382 17.35 -41.31 10.41
CA LEU A 382 16.14 -41.62 11.17
C LEU A 382 15.17 -42.56 10.44
N ASN A 383 15.02 -42.37 9.12
CA ASN A 383 14.32 -43.28 8.22
C ASN A 383 14.77 -43.02 6.76
N ALA A 384 14.49 -43.98 5.86
CA ALA A 384 14.91 -43.91 4.47
C ALA A 384 14.25 -42.77 3.67
N GLU A 385 12.97 -42.47 3.93
CA GLU A 385 12.24 -41.43 3.21
C GLU A 385 12.81 -40.03 3.49
N LEU A 386 13.12 -39.73 4.75
CA LEU A 386 13.74 -38.46 5.14
C LEU A 386 15.10 -38.27 4.47
N VAL A 387 15.93 -39.31 4.46
CA VAL A 387 17.25 -39.28 3.83
C VAL A 387 17.12 -39.00 2.32
N GLU A 388 16.24 -39.69 1.62
CA GLU A 388 16.02 -39.47 0.19
C GLU A 388 15.41 -38.09 -0.09
N THR A 389 14.50 -37.62 0.77
CA THR A 389 13.92 -36.27 0.69
C THR A 389 15.00 -35.20 0.82
N ILE A 390 15.89 -35.29 1.82
CA ILE A 390 16.98 -34.32 2.00
C ILE A 390 17.95 -34.39 0.82
N LYS A 391 18.34 -35.59 0.36
CA LYS A 391 19.17 -35.72 -0.85
C LYS A 391 18.53 -35.03 -2.06
N SER A 392 17.22 -35.18 -2.22
CA SER A 392 16.47 -34.54 -3.31
C SER A 392 16.41 -33.02 -3.21
N ILE A 393 16.34 -32.47 -1.98
CA ILE A 393 16.37 -31.02 -1.73
C ILE A 393 17.75 -30.44 -2.03
N LEU A 394 18.82 -31.12 -1.60
CA LEU A 394 20.20 -30.68 -1.78
C LEU A 394 20.68 -30.83 -3.23
N ASP A 395 20.11 -31.78 -3.97
CA ASP A 395 20.35 -31.95 -5.40
C ASP A 395 19.59 -30.90 -6.21
N LYS A 396 20.33 -29.90 -6.71
CA LYS A 396 19.81 -28.80 -7.52
C LYS A 396 19.26 -29.26 -8.87
N SER A 397 19.61 -30.46 -9.36
CA SER A 397 19.11 -30.96 -10.65
C SER A 397 17.67 -31.48 -10.57
N LYS A 398 17.16 -31.76 -9.37
CA LYS A 398 15.80 -32.30 -9.18
C LYS A 398 14.77 -31.19 -9.06
N GLU A 399 13.77 -31.21 -9.93
CA GLU A 399 12.69 -30.21 -9.93
C GLU A 399 11.42 -30.74 -9.24
N ASN A 400 11.12 -32.03 -9.40
CA ASN A 400 9.95 -32.66 -8.78
C ASN A 400 10.31 -33.23 -7.40
N ARG A 401 9.79 -32.59 -6.35
CA ARG A 401 9.99 -32.99 -4.95
C ARG A 401 8.65 -33.23 -4.25
N LYS A 402 8.64 -34.14 -3.27
CA LYS A 402 7.45 -34.44 -2.44
C LYS A 402 7.06 -33.27 -1.53
N VAL A 403 8.06 -32.54 -1.04
CA VAL A 403 7.92 -31.35 -0.18
C VAL A 403 8.93 -30.30 -0.63
N GLY A 404 8.68 -29.04 -0.25
CA GLY A 404 9.63 -27.95 -0.46
C GLY A 404 10.92 -28.10 0.35
N VAL A 405 11.82 -27.12 0.18
CA VAL A 405 13.10 -27.03 0.92
C VAL A 405 12.85 -26.97 2.44
N LEU A 406 11.81 -26.24 2.84
CA LEU A 406 11.37 -26.15 4.23
C LEU A 406 10.25 -27.17 4.45
N PHE A 407 10.39 -28.04 5.45
CA PHE A 407 9.42 -29.08 5.77
C PHE A 407 9.38 -29.34 7.28
N PHE A 408 8.25 -29.85 7.76
CA PHE A 408 8.10 -30.34 9.13
C PHE A 408 8.31 -31.85 9.15
N LEU A 409 8.50 -32.40 10.34
CA LEU A 409 8.52 -33.84 10.61
C LEU A 409 7.31 -34.20 11.47
N ASN A 410 6.60 -35.25 11.09
CA ASN A 410 5.60 -35.85 11.97
C ASN A 410 6.26 -36.70 13.09
N GLU A 411 5.46 -37.31 13.95
CA GLU A 411 5.91 -38.14 15.07
C GLU A 411 6.78 -39.33 14.63
N ASP A 412 6.59 -39.78 13.39
CA ASP A 412 7.34 -40.88 12.76
C ASP A 412 8.57 -40.40 11.96
N ALA A 413 8.93 -39.12 12.08
CA ALA A 413 10.01 -38.47 11.32
C ALA A 413 9.81 -38.51 9.80
N HIS A 414 8.58 -38.62 9.32
CA HIS A 414 8.26 -38.44 7.90
C HIS A 414 8.12 -36.95 7.58
N PRO A 415 8.64 -36.49 6.42
CA PRO A 415 8.50 -35.11 5.98
C PRO A 415 7.04 -34.72 5.68
N GLU A 416 6.63 -33.56 6.16
CA GLU A 416 5.34 -32.93 5.88
C GLU A 416 5.55 -31.53 5.29
N ALA A 417 4.78 -31.22 4.23
CA ALA A 417 4.86 -29.95 3.54
C ALA A 417 4.53 -28.75 4.46
N VAL A 418 5.21 -27.63 4.21
CA VAL A 418 4.88 -26.37 4.86
C VAL A 418 3.62 -25.82 4.21
N SER A 419 2.59 -25.56 5.01
CA SER A 419 1.33 -24.99 4.55
C SER A 419 0.71 -24.10 5.64
N PRO A 420 -0.28 -23.27 5.31
CA PRO A 420 -1.01 -22.51 6.32
C PRO A 420 -1.66 -23.40 7.39
N LYS A 421 -1.95 -24.67 7.08
CA LYS A 421 -2.48 -25.65 8.02
C LYS A 421 -1.39 -26.16 8.96
N THR A 422 -0.25 -26.60 8.43
CA THR A 422 0.84 -27.17 9.24
C THR A 422 1.51 -26.12 10.13
N ILE A 423 1.67 -24.88 9.66
CA ILE A 423 2.18 -23.76 10.47
C ILE A 423 1.30 -23.49 11.71
N ARG A 424 -0.03 -23.67 11.60
CA ARG A 424 -0.95 -23.47 12.73
C ARG A 424 -0.74 -24.48 13.85
N ASN A 425 -0.23 -25.67 13.56
CA ASN A 425 0.05 -26.67 14.60
C ASN A 425 1.14 -26.20 15.57
N PHE A 426 2.04 -25.32 15.11
CA PHE A 426 3.17 -24.83 15.90
C PHE A 426 3.00 -23.37 16.38
N THR A 427 1.90 -22.72 16.01
CA THR A 427 1.60 -21.34 16.39
C THR A 427 0.32 -21.28 17.20
N HIS A 428 0.40 -20.74 18.42
CA HIS A 428 -0.78 -20.56 19.29
C HIS A 428 -1.55 -19.27 18.95
N HIS A 429 -0.99 -18.44 18.08
CA HIS A 429 -1.60 -17.19 17.66
C HIS A 429 -2.39 -17.43 16.38
N ASN A 430 -3.70 -17.23 16.42
CA ASN A 430 -4.60 -17.34 15.28
C ASN A 430 -4.45 -16.17 14.28
N LEU A 431 -3.21 -15.68 14.05
CA LEU A 431 -2.94 -14.50 13.25
C LEU A 431 -3.57 -14.60 11.85
N PRO A 432 -4.04 -13.48 11.28
CA PRO A 432 -4.53 -13.46 9.92
C PRO A 432 -3.45 -13.92 8.94
N SER A 433 -3.85 -14.62 7.88
CA SER A 433 -2.94 -14.88 6.77
C SER A 433 -2.46 -13.57 6.18
N ASN A 434 -1.22 -13.54 5.69
CA ASN A 434 -0.60 -12.38 5.06
C ASN A 434 -0.41 -11.16 5.98
N ILE A 435 -0.40 -11.35 7.30
CA ILE A 435 -0.18 -10.27 8.29
C ILE A 435 1.10 -9.46 8.01
N GLN A 436 2.16 -10.15 7.58
CA GLN A 436 3.42 -9.56 7.16
C GLN A 436 3.26 -8.53 6.03
N ARG A 437 2.30 -8.72 5.11
CA ARG A 437 2.06 -7.77 4.00
C ARG A 437 1.46 -6.46 4.49
N HIS A 438 0.58 -6.51 5.49
CA HIS A 438 0.05 -5.31 6.15
C HIS A 438 1.16 -4.50 6.81
N TYR A 439 2.04 -5.20 7.54
CA TYR A 439 3.20 -4.59 8.19
C TYR A 439 4.16 -3.96 7.17
N LEU A 440 4.68 -4.77 6.24
CA LEU A 440 5.68 -4.34 5.28
C LEU A 440 5.21 -3.17 4.43
N ARG A 441 3.97 -3.21 3.91
CA ARG A 441 3.48 -2.14 3.03
C ARG A 441 3.49 -0.78 3.73
N THR A 442 2.97 -0.74 4.95
CA THR A 442 2.86 0.50 5.73
C THR A 442 4.23 0.97 6.21
N GLU A 443 5.05 0.06 6.73
CA GLU A 443 6.35 0.44 7.31
C GLU A 443 7.41 0.78 6.26
N LEU A 444 7.40 0.14 5.08
CA LEU A 444 8.28 0.52 3.96
C LEU A 444 7.96 1.94 3.47
N GLN A 445 6.67 2.30 3.37
CA GLN A 445 6.29 3.64 2.95
C GLN A 445 6.69 4.69 4.00
N LYS A 446 6.58 4.38 5.30
CA LYS A 446 7.09 5.26 6.37
C LYS A 446 8.60 5.45 6.34
N LEU A 447 9.35 4.47 5.82
CA LEU A 447 10.78 4.59 5.58
C LEU A 447 11.12 5.38 4.30
N GLY A 448 10.12 5.90 3.58
CA GLY A 448 10.31 6.71 2.38
C GLY A 448 10.61 5.90 1.12
N VAL A 449 10.36 4.59 1.13
CA VAL A 449 10.47 3.77 -0.09
C VAL A 449 9.40 4.20 -1.08
N ASP A 450 9.78 4.33 -2.35
CA ASP A 450 8.86 4.66 -3.44
C ASP A 450 7.67 3.68 -3.47
N PRO A 451 6.41 4.17 -3.40
CA PRO A 451 5.23 3.33 -3.45
C PRO A 451 5.16 2.38 -4.65
N GLU A 452 5.71 2.75 -5.81
CA GLU A 452 5.74 1.91 -7.00
C GLU A 452 6.62 0.67 -6.77
N PHE A 453 7.79 0.85 -6.14
CA PHE A 453 8.67 -0.26 -5.77
C PHE A 453 8.05 -1.15 -4.69
N ILE A 454 7.31 -0.57 -3.73
CA ILE A 454 6.54 -1.36 -2.76
C ILE A 454 5.47 -2.20 -3.47
N SER A 455 4.76 -1.63 -4.45
CA SER A 455 3.77 -2.35 -5.25
C SER A 455 4.40 -3.52 -6.01
N TYR A 456 5.54 -3.31 -6.67
CA TYR A 456 6.28 -4.40 -7.34
C TYR A 456 6.72 -5.49 -6.38
N PHE A 457 7.27 -5.13 -5.22
CA PHE A 457 7.62 -6.09 -4.16
C PHE A 457 6.41 -6.87 -3.64
N MET A 458 5.23 -6.25 -3.61
CA MET A 458 3.97 -6.88 -3.22
C MET A 458 3.29 -7.66 -4.36
N GLY A 459 3.90 -7.73 -5.55
CA GLY A 459 3.30 -8.42 -6.69
C GLY A 459 2.05 -7.72 -7.24
N HIS A 460 2.01 -6.38 -7.19
CA HIS A 460 0.88 -5.57 -7.62
C HIS A 460 1.30 -4.67 -8.79
N TRP A 461 0.67 -4.88 -9.95
CA TRP A 461 0.78 -4.11 -11.19
C TRP A 461 -0.44 -4.44 -12.04
N ASP A 462 -0.75 -3.60 -13.04
CA ASP A 462 -1.73 -3.92 -14.07
C ASP A 462 -1.06 -4.60 -15.28
N ILE A 463 -1.90 -5.13 -16.18
CA ILE A 463 -1.44 -5.73 -17.44
C ILE A 463 -0.66 -4.68 -18.24
N GLY A 464 0.59 -4.97 -18.56
CA GLY A 464 1.50 -4.06 -19.26
C GLY A 464 2.35 -3.17 -18.35
N GLU A 465 2.14 -3.20 -17.03
CA GLU A 465 2.96 -2.50 -16.03
C GLU A 465 3.91 -3.43 -15.26
N GLU A 466 4.05 -4.69 -15.71
CA GLU A 466 4.94 -5.66 -15.08
C GLU A 466 6.39 -5.15 -15.09
N PRO A 467 7.11 -5.22 -13.95
CA PRO A 467 8.46 -4.62 -13.84
C PRO A 467 9.53 -5.36 -14.65
N HIS A 468 9.26 -6.58 -15.12
CA HIS A 468 10.25 -7.47 -15.75
C HIS A 468 9.87 -7.86 -17.20
N GLN A 469 8.91 -7.17 -17.82
CA GLN A 469 8.57 -7.38 -19.24
C GLN A 469 9.62 -6.79 -20.18
N ARG A 470 9.62 -7.25 -21.44
CA ARG A 470 10.59 -6.85 -22.49
C ARG A 470 10.77 -5.34 -22.65
N TYR A 471 9.70 -4.57 -22.45
CA TYR A 471 9.69 -3.11 -22.62
C TYR A 471 9.72 -2.34 -21.29
N SER A 472 9.84 -3.05 -20.16
CA SER A 472 9.99 -2.40 -18.87
C SER A 472 11.30 -1.63 -18.81
N THR A 473 11.23 -0.39 -18.34
CA THR A 473 12.41 0.42 -18.04
C THR A 473 12.87 0.25 -16.59
N VAL A 474 12.12 -0.52 -15.80
CA VAL A 474 12.41 -0.77 -14.39
C VAL A 474 13.43 -1.90 -14.28
N SER A 475 14.56 -1.63 -13.63
CA SER A 475 15.54 -2.68 -13.31
C SER A 475 15.17 -3.38 -12.01
N PRO A 476 15.05 -4.72 -11.98
CA PRO A 476 14.88 -5.47 -10.73
C PRO A 476 15.98 -5.16 -9.70
N LEU A 477 17.22 -4.92 -10.15
CA LEU A 477 18.33 -4.54 -9.29
C LEU A 477 18.12 -3.17 -8.64
N SER A 478 17.51 -2.21 -9.36
CA SER A 478 17.18 -0.89 -8.80
C SER A 478 16.11 -1.01 -7.70
N ILE A 479 15.08 -1.83 -7.92
CA ILE A 479 14.06 -2.15 -6.90
C ILE A 479 14.75 -2.71 -5.65
N CYS A 480 15.64 -3.69 -5.84
CA CYS A 480 16.37 -4.35 -4.76
C CYS A 480 17.27 -3.36 -3.97
N LYS A 481 17.99 -2.47 -4.67
CA LYS A 481 18.85 -1.45 -4.04
C LYS A 481 18.09 -0.51 -3.11
N VAL A 482 16.84 -0.16 -3.45
CA VAL A 482 16.01 0.72 -2.61
C VAL A 482 15.36 -0.05 -1.46
N LEU A 483 14.85 -1.25 -1.73
CA LEU A 483 14.11 -2.02 -0.72
C LEU A 483 15.00 -2.69 0.32
N SER A 484 16.18 -3.18 -0.05
CA SER A 484 17.00 -3.98 0.85
C SER A 484 17.44 -3.24 2.12
N PRO A 485 17.92 -1.98 2.07
CA PRO A 485 18.24 -1.23 3.28
C PRO A 485 17.01 -1.03 4.20
N ALA A 486 15.83 -0.82 3.60
CA ALA A 486 14.59 -0.66 4.34
C ALA A 486 14.16 -1.99 4.98
N ILE A 487 14.20 -3.10 4.24
CA ILE A 487 13.89 -4.44 4.76
C ILE A 487 14.87 -4.83 5.86
N ALA A 488 16.18 -4.63 5.68
CA ALA A 488 17.20 -4.90 6.70
C ALA A 488 16.94 -4.08 8.00
N THR A 489 16.53 -2.82 7.85
CA THR A 489 16.10 -1.99 8.98
C THR A 489 14.91 -2.62 9.72
N LEU A 490 13.91 -3.13 8.98
CA LEU A 490 12.74 -3.79 9.57
C LEU A 490 13.10 -5.14 10.20
N VAL A 491 14.00 -5.92 9.59
CA VAL A 491 14.55 -7.17 10.14
C VAL A 491 15.18 -6.92 11.50
N LYS A 492 16.08 -5.93 11.59
CA LYS A 492 16.73 -5.55 12.84
C LYS A 492 15.74 -5.05 13.89
N LYS A 493 14.78 -4.20 13.50
CA LYS A 493 13.75 -3.67 14.43
C LYS A 493 12.86 -4.78 14.99
N ALA A 494 12.51 -5.77 14.18
CA ALA A 494 11.69 -6.91 14.59
C ALA A 494 12.45 -7.92 15.46
N GLY A 495 13.79 -7.85 15.51
CA GLY A 495 14.62 -8.76 16.31
C GLY A 495 14.92 -10.10 15.64
N TRP A 496 14.73 -10.17 14.31
CA TRP A 496 15.16 -11.31 13.50
C TRP A 496 16.69 -11.43 13.54
N SER A 497 17.19 -12.64 13.61
CA SER A 497 18.64 -12.93 13.63
C SER A 497 18.92 -14.36 13.19
N VAL A 498 20.12 -14.65 12.70
CA VAL A 498 20.50 -16.01 12.32
C VAL A 498 20.44 -16.94 13.53
N GLN A 499 19.83 -18.10 13.36
CA GLN A 499 19.76 -19.19 14.33
C GLN A 499 20.43 -20.42 13.73
N TRP A 500 21.22 -21.12 14.54
CA TRP A 500 22.02 -22.26 14.10
C TRP A 500 21.34 -23.60 14.44
N GLY A 501 21.55 -24.56 13.55
CA GLY A 501 20.99 -25.91 13.62
C GLY A 501 21.84 -26.91 14.39
N LEU A 502 21.77 -28.19 13.99
CA LEU A 502 22.52 -29.31 14.61
C LEU A 502 24.05 -29.20 14.43
N ARG A 503 24.49 -28.41 13.45
CA ARG A 503 25.89 -28.07 13.20
C ARG A 503 25.95 -26.55 13.04
N GLY A 504 26.29 -25.85 14.11
CA GLY A 504 26.45 -24.40 14.14
C GLY A 504 26.31 -23.79 15.52
#